data_AF-A0A6M2DZ42-F1
#
_entry.id   AF-A0A6M2DZ42-F1
#
_cell.length_a   1.000
_cell.length_b   1.000
_cell.length_c   1.000
_cell.angle_alpha   90.00
_cell.angle_beta   90.00
_cell.angle_gamma   90.00
#
_symmetry.space_group_name_H-M   'P 1'
#
loop_
_entity.id
_entity.type
_entity.pdbx_description
1 polymer ?
#
loop_
_entity_poly.entity_id
_entity_poly.type
_entity_poly.pdbx_seq_one_letter_code
_entity_poly.pdbx_strand_id
1 'polypeptide(L)'
;MGDMFLWMPKDHLYVLVYLVTVMHSMQAGYMDKALKYTEKALSHIEKLKVADNKPILAVFQVMLLEHIVMCRLVMGNKQLALQEIAQAAEVCRVNPTLQASHGPQLHTLLGLYAMTMNCLDEAEMQFTVAIQTSQERDLWTFANLNLAMVYLRSKRDSRLSTILDSINPENLPSHSHSLKAAAFYVQGLQAFF
;
A
#
# COMPACT_ATOMS: atom_id res chain seq x y z
N MET A 1 1.75 20.31 38.80
CA MET A 1 0.73 19.70 37.90
C MET A 1 1.42 19.54 36.56
N GLY A 2 1.77 18.30 36.20
CA GLY A 2 2.67 18.03 35.09
C GLY A 2 2.04 18.41 33.76
N ASP A 3 2.72 19.27 33.01
CA ASP A 3 2.52 19.39 31.57
C ASP A 3 2.76 18.01 30.96
N MET A 4 1.68 17.27 30.72
CA MET A 4 1.73 16.10 29.85
C MET A 4 2.25 16.62 28.51
N PHE A 5 3.46 16.21 28.15
CA PHE A 5 4.04 16.45 26.83
C PHE A 5 3.06 15.90 25.78
N LEU A 6 2.20 16.77 25.27
CA LEU A 6 1.27 16.43 24.21
C LEU A 6 2.06 16.55 22.91
N TRP A 7 2.77 15.47 22.55
CA TRP A 7 3.57 15.38 21.33
C TRP A 7 2.75 15.66 20.05
N MET A 8 1.42 15.55 20.15
CA MET A 8 0.46 15.80 19.07
C MET A 8 -0.87 16.33 19.63
N PRO A 9 -1.55 17.28 18.94
CA PRO A 9 -2.89 17.73 19.31
C PRO A 9 -3.91 16.59 19.36
N LYS A 10 -4.90 16.66 20.26
CA LYS A 10 -5.89 15.60 20.46
C LYS A 10 -6.64 15.21 19.19
N ASP A 11 -7.01 16.17 18.35
CA ASP A 11 -7.73 15.88 17.10
C ASP A 11 -6.87 15.14 16.07
N HIS A 12 -5.57 15.42 16.03
CA HIS A 12 -4.64 14.72 15.15
C HIS A 12 -4.37 13.31 15.67
N LEU A 13 -4.25 13.15 16.99
CA LEU A 13 -4.13 11.85 17.65
C LEU A 13 -5.35 10.96 17.37
N TYR A 14 -6.54 11.55 17.30
CA TYR A 14 -7.77 10.84 16.96
C TYR A 14 -7.72 10.24 15.54
N VAL A 15 -7.23 11.00 14.55
CA VAL A 15 -7.01 10.48 13.19
C VAL A 15 -6.00 9.33 13.20
N LEU A 16 -4.89 9.48 13.92
CA LEU A 16 -3.86 8.45 14.01
C LEU A 16 -4.40 7.13 14.59
N VAL A 17 -5.23 7.21 15.64
CA VAL A 17 -5.87 6.01 16.23
C VAL A 17 -6.75 5.30 15.19
N TYR A 18 -7.50 6.04 14.37
CA TYR A 18 -8.25 5.43 13.29
C TYR A 18 -7.37 4.81 12.22
N LEU A 19 -6.31 5.48 11.81
CA LEU A 19 -5.35 4.92 10.85
C LEU A 19 -4.77 3.59 11.35
N VAL A 20 -4.28 3.53 12.59
CA VAL A 20 -3.77 2.28 13.18
C VAL A 20 -4.87 1.20 13.25
N THR A 21 -6.11 1.59 13.58
CA THR A 21 -7.26 0.67 13.60
C THR A 21 -7.56 0.10 12.20
N VAL A 22 -7.45 0.92 11.15
CA VAL A 22 -7.62 0.50 9.75
C VAL A 22 -6.56 -0.52 9.38
N MET A 23 -5.28 -0.24 9.66
CA MET A 23 -4.16 -1.13 9.35
C MET A 23 -4.34 -2.50 9.98
N HIS A 24 -4.64 -2.55 11.28
CA HIS A 24 -4.87 -3.82 11.98
C HIS A 24 -6.12 -4.55 11.48
N SER A 25 -7.21 -3.83 11.21
CA SER A 25 -8.44 -4.45 10.74
C SER A 25 -8.26 -5.07 9.35
N MET A 26 -7.53 -4.40 8.45
CA MET A 26 -7.19 -4.93 7.13
C MET A 26 -6.33 -6.20 7.24
N GLN A 27 -5.28 -6.18 8.06
CA GLN A 27 -4.41 -7.34 8.27
C GLN A 27 -5.16 -8.54 8.87
N ALA A 28 -6.15 -8.29 9.73
CA ALA A 28 -7.01 -9.32 10.30
C ALA A 28 -8.14 -9.77 9.34
N GLY A 29 -8.26 -9.19 8.15
CA GLY A 29 -9.31 -9.49 7.18
C GLY A 29 -10.68 -8.85 7.47
N TYR A 30 -10.77 -7.96 8.46
CA TYR A 30 -11.99 -7.24 8.81
C TYR A 30 -12.22 -6.01 7.91
N MET A 31 -12.47 -6.26 6.61
CA MET A 31 -12.55 -5.21 5.58
C MET A 31 -13.67 -4.19 5.82
N ASP A 32 -14.86 -4.63 6.25
CA ASP A 32 -15.97 -3.71 6.57
C ASP A 32 -15.63 -2.76 7.72
N LYS A 33 -14.86 -3.26 8.68
CA LYS A 33 -14.38 -2.47 9.82
C LYS A 33 -13.34 -1.45 9.36
N ALA A 34 -12.38 -1.87 8.53
CA ALA A 34 -11.40 -0.99 7.93
C ALA A 34 -12.07 0.14 7.13
N LEU A 35 -13.03 -0.19 6.28
CA LEU A 35 -13.86 0.77 5.52
C LEU A 35 -14.51 1.83 6.42
N LYS A 36 -15.26 1.37 7.42
CA LYS A 36 -15.97 2.26 8.34
C LYS A 36 -15.05 3.24 9.06
N TYR A 37 -13.86 2.81 9.48
CA TYR A 37 -12.92 3.68 10.18
C TYR A 37 -12.16 4.61 9.23
N THR A 38 -11.86 4.19 8.01
CA THR A 38 -11.33 5.07 6.96
C THR A 38 -12.28 6.22 6.67
N GLU A 39 -13.57 5.93 6.45
CA GLU A 39 -14.58 6.97 6.16
C GLU A 39 -14.68 8.00 7.30
N LYS A 40 -14.68 7.52 8.56
CA LYS A 40 -14.68 8.39 9.74
C LYS A 40 -13.42 9.26 9.82
N ALA A 41 -12.25 8.67 9.56
CA ALA A 41 -10.99 9.38 9.62
C ALA A 41 -10.88 10.44 8.52
N LEU A 42 -11.24 10.09 7.28
CA LEU A 42 -11.25 11.03 6.15
C LEU A 42 -12.26 12.17 6.40
N SER A 43 -13.47 11.87 6.87
CA SER A 43 -14.45 12.91 7.24
C SER A 43 -13.93 13.85 8.32
N HIS A 44 -13.18 13.32 9.30
CA HIS A 44 -12.57 14.14 10.35
C HIS A 44 -11.40 14.97 9.83
N ILE A 45 -10.55 14.41 8.96
CA ILE A 45 -9.45 15.15 8.31
C ILE A 45 -10.00 16.35 7.53
N GLU A 46 -11.07 16.19 6.75
CA GLU A 46 -11.64 17.29 5.98
C GLU A 46 -12.14 18.42 6.87
N LYS A 47 -12.74 18.10 8.04
CA LYS A 47 -13.12 19.11 9.04
C LYS A 47 -11.90 19.83 9.61
N LEU A 48 -10.83 19.10 9.91
CA LEU A 48 -9.60 19.68 10.44
C LEU A 48 -8.91 20.59 9.43
N LYS A 49 -8.87 20.22 8.14
CA LYS A 49 -8.28 21.06 7.09
C LYS A 49 -8.99 22.40 6.92
N VAL A 50 -10.31 22.43 7.09
CA VAL A 50 -11.08 23.68 7.05
C VAL A 50 -10.70 24.61 8.21
N ALA A 51 -10.45 24.05 9.39
CA ALA A 51 -10.07 24.82 10.56
C ALA A 51 -8.59 25.25 10.54
N ASP A 52 -7.68 24.31 10.23
CA ASP A 52 -6.24 24.50 10.21
C ASP A 52 -5.58 23.39 9.35
N ASN A 53 -5.21 23.73 8.11
CA ASN A 53 -4.66 22.78 7.14
C ASN A 53 -3.18 22.46 7.40
N LYS A 54 -2.92 21.63 8.41
CA LYS A 54 -1.56 21.19 8.75
C LYS A 54 -1.04 20.10 7.80
N PRO A 55 0.26 20.12 7.42
CA PRO A 55 0.85 19.13 6.50
C PRO A 55 0.66 17.66 6.91
N ILE A 56 0.66 17.37 8.22
CA ILE A 56 0.46 16.01 8.75
C ILE A 56 -0.91 15.41 8.37
N LEU A 57 -1.93 16.25 8.13
CA LEU A 57 -3.24 15.77 7.69
C LEU A 57 -3.18 15.16 6.29
N ALA A 58 -2.33 15.70 5.41
CA ALA A 58 -2.10 15.14 4.08
C ALA A 58 -1.39 13.78 4.17
N VAL A 59 -0.42 13.62 5.09
CA VAL A 59 0.23 12.33 5.37
C VAL A 59 -0.82 11.29 5.79
N PHE A 60 -1.64 11.61 6.79
CA PHE A 60 -2.68 10.69 7.25
C PHE A 60 -3.69 10.34 6.15
N GLN A 61 -4.09 11.32 5.35
CA GLN A 61 -5.00 11.10 4.23
C GLN A 61 -4.41 10.12 3.21
N VAL A 62 -3.15 10.31 2.78
CA VAL A 62 -2.50 9.41 1.83
C VAL A 62 -2.41 8.01 2.40
N MET A 63 -1.96 7.85 3.65
CA MET A 63 -1.87 6.52 4.28
C MET A 63 -3.23 5.83 4.37
N LEU A 64 -4.30 6.55 4.71
CA LEU A 64 -5.66 6.00 4.73
C LEU A 64 -6.11 5.55 3.33
N LEU A 65 -5.84 6.37 2.31
CA LEU A 65 -6.18 6.06 0.92
C LEU A 65 -5.43 4.82 0.43
N GLU A 66 -4.13 4.69 0.71
CA GLU A 66 -3.33 3.53 0.31
C GLU A 66 -3.88 2.23 0.88
N HIS A 67 -4.28 2.22 2.15
CA HIS A 67 -4.84 1.05 2.80
C HIS A 67 -6.23 0.68 2.26
N ILE A 68 -7.07 1.69 2.00
CA ILE A 68 -8.42 1.41 1.53
C ILE A 68 -8.45 0.94 0.09
N VAL A 69 -7.55 1.42 -0.77
CA VAL A 69 -7.40 0.89 -2.13
C VAL A 69 -7.17 -0.62 -2.09
N MET A 70 -6.26 -1.10 -1.23
CA MET A 70 -6.02 -2.54 -1.07
C MET A 70 -7.28 -3.29 -0.61
N CYS A 71 -8.04 -2.74 0.35
CA CYS A 71 -9.31 -3.31 0.77
C CYS A 71 -10.32 -3.38 -0.39
N ARG A 72 -10.48 -2.29 -1.16
CA ARG A 72 -11.38 -2.23 -2.31
C ARG A 72 -11.03 -3.27 -3.37
N LEU A 73 -9.74 -3.45 -3.67
CA LEU A 73 -9.28 -4.45 -4.62
C LEU A 73 -9.62 -5.87 -4.17
N VAL A 74 -9.37 -6.20 -2.90
CA VAL A 74 -9.73 -7.51 -2.32
C VAL A 74 -11.23 -7.76 -2.36
N MET A 75 -12.04 -6.73 -2.12
CA MET A 75 -13.50 -6.80 -2.18
C MET A 75 -14.06 -6.75 -3.61
N GLY A 76 -13.22 -6.60 -4.64
CA GLY A 76 -13.65 -6.50 -6.04
C GLY A 76 -14.23 -5.14 -6.44
N ASN A 77 -14.13 -4.12 -5.59
CA ASN A 77 -14.64 -2.77 -5.81
C ASN A 77 -13.67 -1.92 -6.65
N LYS A 78 -13.39 -2.37 -7.88
CA LYS A 78 -12.32 -1.81 -8.74
C LYS A 78 -12.50 -0.33 -9.05
N GLN A 79 -13.73 0.12 -9.31
CA GLN A 79 -14.01 1.52 -9.63
C GLN A 79 -13.63 2.46 -8.47
N LEU A 80 -14.01 2.08 -7.23
CA LEU A 80 -13.68 2.86 -6.04
C LEU A 80 -12.17 2.84 -5.78
N ALA A 81 -11.51 1.69 -5.96
CA ALA A 81 -10.06 1.59 -5.83
C ALA A 81 -9.35 2.59 -6.77
N LEU A 82 -9.76 2.68 -8.04
CA LEU A 82 -9.15 3.63 -8.98
C LEU A 82 -9.38 5.10 -8.59
N GLN A 83 -10.58 5.43 -8.09
CA GLN A 83 -10.89 6.77 -7.61
C GLN A 83 -10.01 7.16 -6.40
N GLU A 84 -9.84 6.23 -5.46
CA GLU A 84 -9.00 6.44 -4.26
C GLU A 84 -7.51 6.52 -4.62
N ILE A 85 -7.02 5.74 -5.61
CA ILE A 85 -5.66 5.90 -6.17
C ILE A 85 -5.48 7.29 -6.77
N ALA A 86 -6.43 7.76 -7.57
CA ALA A 86 -6.36 9.09 -8.19
C ALA A 86 -6.36 10.20 -7.12
N GLN A 87 -7.15 10.04 -6.06
CA GLN A 87 -7.17 10.97 -4.94
C GLN A 87 -5.82 11.00 -4.21
N ALA A 88 -5.23 9.83 -3.93
CA ALA A 88 -3.92 9.75 -3.28
C ALA A 88 -2.83 10.39 -4.14
N ALA A 89 -2.85 10.12 -5.45
CA ALA A 89 -1.93 10.73 -6.40
C ALA A 89 -2.07 12.26 -6.43
N GLU A 90 -3.27 12.80 -6.37
CA GLU A 90 -3.48 14.26 -6.34
C GLU A 90 -2.92 14.89 -5.06
N VAL A 91 -3.13 14.26 -3.91
CA VAL A 91 -2.57 14.73 -2.63
C VAL A 91 -1.03 14.69 -2.65
N CYS A 92 -0.44 13.64 -3.23
CA CYS A 92 1.02 13.55 -3.41
C CYS A 92 1.53 14.59 -4.41
N ARG A 93 0.86 14.79 -5.54
CA ARG A 93 1.27 15.73 -6.60
C ARG A 93 1.44 17.15 -6.10
N VAL A 94 0.58 17.61 -5.19
CA VAL A 94 0.65 18.96 -4.61
C VAL A 94 1.65 19.06 -3.44
N ASN A 95 2.20 17.95 -2.96
CA ASN A 95 3.16 17.87 -1.86
C ASN A 95 4.44 17.12 -2.28
N PRO A 96 5.50 17.82 -2.75
CA PRO A 96 6.70 17.17 -3.30
C PRO A 96 7.34 16.11 -2.41
N THR A 97 7.36 16.35 -1.08
CA THR A 97 7.87 15.37 -0.10
C THR A 97 7.03 14.09 -0.09
N LEU A 98 5.70 14.21 -0.15
CA LEU A 98 4.81 13.05 -0.22
C LEU A 98 4.93 12.35 -1.57
N GLN A 99 5.08 13.09 -2.67
CA GLN A 99 5.34 12.49 -3.98
C GLN A 99 6.62 11.65 -3.97
N ALA A 100 7.69 12.14 -3.33
CA ALA A 100 8.94 11.42 -3.22
C ALA A 100 8.82 10.16 -2.35
N SER A 101 8.12 10.24 -1.21
CA SER A 101 8.02 9.11 -0.28
C SER A 101 6.95 8.07 -0.66
N HIS A 102 5.82 8.50 -1.21
CA HIS A 102 4.66 7.65 -1.55
C HIS A 102 4.54 7.33 -3.05
N GLY A 103 5.34 7.97 -3.92
CA GLY A 103 5.37 7.65 -5.35
C GLY A 103 5.52 6.15 -5.65
N PRO A 104 6.49 5.44 -5.04
CA PRO A 104 6.64 4.00 -5.21
C PRO A 104 5.40 3.19 -4.74
N GLN A 105 4.75 3.63 -3.67
CA GLN A 105 3.53 3.01 -3.15
C GLN A 105 2.36 3.20 -4.13
N LEU A 106 2.22 4.39 -4.74
CA LEU A 106 1.20 4.65 -5.76
C LEU A 106 1.40 3.77 -7.01
N HIS A 107 2.65 3.60 -7.47
CA HIS A 107 2.98 2.66 -8.53
C HIS A 107 2.62 1.22 -8.16
N THR A 108 2.88 0.82 -6.91
CA THR A 108 2.49 -0.51 -6.41
C THR A 108 0.97 -0.70 -6.44
N LEU A 109 0.18 0.29 -6.02
CA LEU A 109 -1.28 0.23 -6.06
C LEU A 109 -1.83 0.17 -7.50
N LEU A 110 -1.24 0.92 -8.42
CA LEU A 110 -1.56 0.84 -9.85
C LEU A 110 -1.21 -0.55 -10.43
N GLY A 111 -0.08 -1.12 -10.03
CA GLY A 111 0.32 -2.48 -10.41
C GLY A 111 -0.70 -3.52 -9.92
N LEU A 112 -1.12 -3.44 -8.66
CA LEU A 112 -2.17 -4.29 -8.10
C LEU A 112 -3.50 -4.14 -8.86
N TYR A 113 -3.91 -2.90 -9.13
CA TYR A 113 -5.11 -2.63 -9.92
C TYR A 113 -5.03 -3.24 -11.32
N ALA A 114 -3.90 -3.06 -12.02
CA ALA A 114 -3.67 -3.61 -13.35
C ALA A 114 -3.72 -5.16 -13.32
N MET A 115 -3.13 -5.81 -12.31
CA MET A 115 -3.25 -7.27 -12.12
C MET A 115 -4.70 -7.73 -11.97
N THR A 116 -5.52 -6.97 -11.22
CA THR A 116 -6.96 -7.23 -11.02
C THR A 116 -7.79 -7.01 -12.30
N MET A 117 -7.27 -6.22 -13.23
CA MET A 117 -7.84 -6.00 -14.56
C MET A 117 -7.26 -6.94 -15.64
N ASN A 118 -6.36 -7.87 -15.26
CA ASN A 118 -5.64 -8.76 -16.17
C ASN A 118 -4.74 -8.02 -17.20
N CYS A 119 -4.36 -6.78 -16.88
CA CYS A 119 -3.41 -5.95 -17.63
C CYS A 119 -1.99 -6.24 -17.13
N LEU A 120 -1.42 -7.38 -17.54
CA LEU A 120 -0.17 -7.89 -16.97
C LEU A 120 1.07 -7.09 -17.38
N ASP A 121 1.09 -6.53 -18.59
CA ASP A 121 2.20 -5.70 -19.06
C ASP A 121 2.24 -4.36 -18.32
N GLU A 122 1.09 -3.74 -18.09
CA GLU A 122 0.96 -2.53 -17.28
C GLU A 122 1.32 -2.82 -15.82
N ALA A 123 0.87 -3.95 -15.28
CA ALA A 123 1.23 -4.36 -13.92
C ALA A 123 2.75 -4.47 -13.74
N GLU A 124 3.43 -5.15 -14.68
CA GLU A 124 4.88 -5.26 -14.67
C GLU A 124 5.57 -3.89 -14.73
N MET A 125 5.12 -3.01 -15.62
CA MET A 125 5.69 -1.67 -15.75
C MET A 125 5.60 -0.91 -14.43
N GLN A 126 4.42 -0.94 -13.79
CA GLN A 126 4.18 -0.24 -12.53
C GLN A 126 5.02 -0.81 -11.39
N PHE A 127 5.08 -2.14 -11.22
CA PHE A 127 5.94 -2.74 -10.19
C PHE A 127 7.42 -2.48 -10.44
N THR A 128 7.87 -2.50 -11.69
CA THR A 128 9.27 -2.19 -12.03
C THR A 128 9.64 -0.77 -11.58
N VAL A 129 8.79 0.22 -11.85
CA VAL A 129 9.01 1.59 -11.39
C VAL A 129 9.01 1.66 -9.86
N ALA A 130 8.05 1.00 -9.20
CA ALA A 130 8.00 0.95 -7.73
C ALA A 130 9.30 0.36 -7.13
N ILE A 131 9.81 -0.73 -7.69
CA ILE A 131 11.04 -1.41 -7.26
C ILE A 131 12.26 -0.50 -7.42
N GLN A 132 12.35 0.22 -8.54
CA GLN A 132 13.48 1.11 -8.84
C GLN A 132 13.50 2.38 -7.98
N THR A 133 12.32 2.84 -7.55
CA THR A 133 12.17 4.12 -6.84
C THR A 133 11.96 3.96 -5.34
N SER A 134 11.61 2.76 -4.85
CA SER A 134 11.42 2.49 -3.42
C SER A 134 12.73 2.56 -2.64
N GLN A 135 12.69 3.25 -1.50
CA GLN A 135 13.74 3.21 -0.47
C GLN A 135 13.37 2.26 0.67
N GLU A 136 12.10 1.85 0.76
CA GLU A 136 11.57 0.97 1.80
C GLU A 136 11.71 -0.50 1.38
N ARG A 137 12.33 -1.31 2.26
CA ARG A 137 12.59 -2.73 1.98
C ARG A 137 11.32 -3.56 1.92
N ASP A 138 10.37 -3.31 2.82
CA ASP A 138 9.11 -4.06 2.86
C ASP A 138 8.28 -3.80 1.60
N LEU A 139 8.21 -2.55 1.14
CA LEU A 139 7.53 -2.20 -0.12
C LEU A 139 8.25 -2.80 -1.33
N TRP A 140 9.59 -2.71 -1.35
CA TRP A 140 10.39 -3.32 -2.41
C TRP A 140 10.13 -4.83 -2.49
N THR A 141 10.11 -5.53 -1.36
CA THR A 141 9.84 -6.97 -1.29
C THR A 141 8.40 -7.26 -1.75
N PHE A 142 7.43 -6.49 -1.28
CA PHE A 142 6.03 -6.63 -1.68
C PHE A 142 5.84 -6.45 -3.20
N ALA A 143 6.47 -5.45 -3.81
CA ALA A 143 6.41 -5.21 -5.24
C ALA A 143 7.08 -6.35 -6.04
N ASN A 144 8.23 -6.87 -5.60
CA ASN A 144 8.88 -8.01 -6.26
C ASN A 144 8.03 -9.30 -6.17
N LEU A 145 7.39 -9.55 -5.02
CA LEU A 145 6.49 -10.70 -4.87
C LEU A 145 5.31 -10.63 -5.84
N ASN A 146 4.70 -9.46 -6.00
CA ASN A 146 3.61 -9.28 -6.96
C ASN A 146 4.10 -9.33 -8.41
N LEU A 147 5.30 -8.83 -8.70
CA LEU A 147 5.91 -8.95 -10.02
C LEU A 147 6.22 -10.42 -10.38
N ALA A 148 6.68 -11.23 -9.42
CA ALA A 148 6.83 -12.66 -9.62
C ALA A 148 5.50 -13.34 -9.97
N MET A 149 4.40 -12.94 -9.32
CA MET A 149 3.05 -13.41 -9.67
C MET A 149 2.64 -13.02 -11.10
N VAL A 150 3.02 -11.82 -11.57
CA VAL A 150 2.81 -11.41 -12.96
C VAL A 150 3.59 -12.32 -13.92
N TYR A 151 4.86 -12.62 -13.62
CA TYR A 151 5.68 -13.51 -14.45
C TYR A 151 5.21 -14.95 -14.47
N LEU A 152 4.75 -15.48 -13.33
CA LEU A 152 4.09 -16.79 -13.26
C LEU A 152 2.86 -16.83 -14.17
N ARG A 153 1.95 -15.85 -14.03
CA ARG A 153 0.70 -15.79 -14.82
C ARG A 153 0.94 -15.61 -16.32
N SER A 154 2.03 -14.93 -16.70
CA SER A 154 2.38 -14.65 -18.10
C SER A 154 3.37 -15.64 -18.70
N LYS A 155 3.79 -16.68 -17.96
CA LYS A 155 4.75 -17.71 -18.39
C LYS A 155 6.09 -17.12 -18.87
N ARG A 156 6.62 -16.15 -18.12
CA ARG A 156 7.92 -15.49 -18.40
C ARG A 156 9.05 -16.13 -17.58
N ASP A 157 9.36 -17.40 -17.84
CA ASP A 157 10.23 -18.23 -17.00
C ASP A 157 11.62 -17.64 -16.74
N SER A 158 12.23 -17.01 -17.76
CA SER A 158 13.56 -16.38 -17.62
C SER A 158 13.55 -15.18 -16.66
N ARG A 159 12.53 -14.32 -16.76
CA ARG A 159 12.36 -13.18 -15.85
C ARG A 159 11.98 -13.64 -14.45
N LEU A 160 11.13 -14.67 -14.36
CA LEU A 160 10.76 -15.29 -13.10
C LEU A 160 11.98 -15.87 -12.37
N SER A 161 12.83 -16.63 -13.07
CA SER A 161 14.05 -17.17 -12.47
C SER A 161 14.95 -16.07 -11.89
N THR A 162 15.04 -14.93 -12.58
CA THR A 162 15.86 -13.80 -12.14
C THR A 162 15.32 -13.15 -10.86
N ILE A 163 14.00 -13.00 -10.75
CA ILE A 163 13.40 -12.36 -9.58
C ILE A 163 13.37 -13.28 -8.36
N LEU A 164 13.22 -14.60 -8.55
CA LEU A 164 13.11 -15.58 -7.47
C LEU A 164 14.31 -15.58 -6.52
N ASP A 165 15.52 -15.36 -7.03
CA ASP A 165 16.72 -15.24 -6.19
C ASP A 165 16.62 -14.06 -5.22
N SER A 166 16.00 -12.97 -5.67
CA SER A 166 15.86 -11.72 -4.92
C SER A 166 14.73 -11.76 -3.87
N ILE A 167 13.78 -12.69 -4.02
CA ILE A 167 12.66 -12.91 -3.10
C ILE A 167 12.74 -14.25 -2.37
N ASN A 168 13.95 -14.82 -2.25
CA ASN A 168 14.15 -16.07 -1.53
C ASN A 168 13.68 -15.91 -0.06
N PRO A 169 12.72 -16.73 0.43
CA PRO A 169 12.18 -16.62 1.79
C PRO A 169 13.23 -16.75 2.90
N GLU A 170 14.31 -17.49 2.66
CA GLU A 170 15.38 -17.68 3.64
C GLU A 170 16.28 -16.45 3.78
N ASN A 171 16.45 -15.70 2.68
CA ASN A 171 17.34 -14.53 2.62
C ASN A 171 16.56 -13.23 2.37
N LEU A 172 15.27 -13.22 2.68
CA LEU A 172 14.39 -12.09 2.40
C LEU A 172 14.88 -10.86 3.18
N PRO A 173 15.04 -9.68 2.53
CA PRO A 173 15.54 -8.48 3.20
C PRO A 173 14.52 -7.83 4.18
N SER A 174 13.37 -8.46 4.40
CA SER A 174 12.29 -7.98 5.26
C SER A 174 12.15 -8.84 6.52
N HIS A 175 11.90 -8.20 7.67
CA HIS A 175 11.56 -8.88 8.92
C HIS A 175 10.07 -9.22 9.06
N SER A 176 9.24 -8.87 8.07
CA SER A 176 7.80 -9.13 8.10
C SER A 176 7.51 -10.62 7.90
N HIS A 177 6.89 -11.24 8.90
CA HIS A 177 6.41 -12.62 8.82
C HIS A 177 5.40 -12.81 7.67
N SER A 178 4.55 -11.81 7.42
CA SER A 178 3.57 -11.87 6.33
C SER A 178 4.24 -11.87 4.95
N LEU A 179 5.29 -11.06 4.76
CA LEU A 179 6.05 -11.04 3.50
C LEU A 179 6.86 -12.33 3.31
N LYS A 180 7.44 -12.87 4.38
CA LYS A 180 8.11 -14.18 4.33
C LYS A 180 7.15 -15.31 3.97
N ALA A 181 5.94 -15.32 4.54
CA ALA A 181 4.90 -16.28 4.16
C ALA A 181 4.48 -16.13 2.68
N ALA A 182 4.33 -14.89 2.20
CA ALA A 182 4.02 -14.62 0.79
C ALA A 182 5.15 -15.09 -0.15
N ALA A 183 6.41 -14.97 0.25
CA ALA A 183 7.55 -15.49 -0.52
C ALA A 183 7.50 -17.03 -0.66
N PHE A 184 7.23 -17.75 0.45
CA PHE A 184 7.02 -19.20 0.38
C PHE A 184 5.82 -19.57 -0.49
N TYR A 185 4.76 -18.77 -0.47
CA TYR A 185 3.60 -18.97 -1.33
C TYR A 185 3.95 -18.87 -2.82
N VAL A 186 4.72 -17.85 -3.22
CA VAL A 186 5.19 -17.70 -4.62
C VAL A 186 6.06 -18.88 -5.05
N GLN A 187 7.01 -19.31 -4.20
CA GLN A 187 7.83 -20.50 -4.48
C GLN A 187 6.99 -21.77 -4.61
N GLY A 188 6.01 -21.93 -3.72
CA GLY A 188 5.06 -23.04 -3.78
C GLY A 188 4.34 -23.07 -5.12
N LEU A 189 3.78 -21.94 -5.56
CA LEU A 189 3.09 -21.84 -6.85
C LEU A 189 4.00 -22.19 -8.03
N GLN A 190 5.23 -21.69 -8.04
CA GLN A 190 6.21 -22.01 -9.09
C GLN A 190 6.52 -23.52 -9.17
N ALA A 191 6.48 -24.25 -8.06
CA ALA A 191 6.71 -25.70 -8.09
C ALA A 191 5.58 -26.50 -8.76
N PHE A 192 4.38 -25.92 -8.89
CA PHE A 192 3.20 -26.58 -9.46
C PHE A 192 2.85 -26.15 -10.89
N PHE A 193 3.34 -25.00 -11.35
CA PHE A 193 2.99 -24.39 -12.65
C PHE A 193 4.24 -24.15 -13.50
#